data_AF-A0A172Y3U5-F1
#
_entry.id   AF-A0A172Y3U5-F1
#
_cell.length_a   1.000
_cell.length_b   1.000
_cell.length_c   1.000
_cell.angle_alpha   90.00
_cell.angle_beta   90.00
_cell.angle_gamma   90.00
#
_symmetry.space_group_name_H-M   'P 1'
#
loop_
_entity.id
_entity.type
_entity.pdbx_description
1 polymer ?
#
loop_
_entity_poly.entity_id
_entity_poly.type
_entity_poly.pdbx_seq_one_letter_code
_entity_poly.pdbx_strand_id
1 'polypeptide(L)' 'MSREGWVETFLNADDNRITDVYLTPGGKALSAEVMKLASRQLQRAVAGLEAADLDELTRILKRLIGNLSKLSIE' A
#
# COMPACT_ATOMS: atom_id res chain seq x y z
N MET A 1 0.13 -14.90 3.07
CA MET A 1 -0.93 -14.37 2.19
C MET A 1 -1.45 -15.43 1.22
N SER A 2 -0.62 -16.07 0.39
CA SER A 2 -1.09 -17.17 -0.48
C SER A 2 -1.56 -18.39 0.33
N ARG A 3 -0.78 -18.82 1.32
CA ARG A 3 -1.15 -19.88 2.29
C ARG A 3 -2.43 -19.58 3.08
N GLU A 4 -2.78 -18.31 3.24
CA GLU A 4 -3.97 -17.84 3.96
C GLU A 4 -5.17 -17.64 3.01
N GLY A 5 -5.00 -17.90 1.70
CA GLY A 5 -6.06 -17.74 0.70
C GLY A 5 -6.41 -16.30 0.34
N TRP A 6 -5.58 -15.31 0.69
CA TRP A 6 -5.86 -13.89 0.43
C TRP A 6 -5.28 -13.40 -0.90
N VAL A 7 -4.31 -14.11 -1.46
CA VAL A 7 -3.76 -13.83 -2.78
C VAL A 7 -3.66 -15.10 -3.61
N GLU A 8 -3.84 -14.95 -4.91
CA GLU A 8 -3.55 -15.93 -5.93
C GLU A 8 -2.39 -15.43 -6.79
N THR A 9 -1.56 -16.37 -7.25
CA THR A 9 -0.35 -16.07 -8.02
C THR A 9 -0.38 -16.84 -9.34
N PHE A 10 -0.08 -16.15 -10.44
CA PHE A 10 -0.03 -16.73 -11.78
C PHE A 10 1.32 -16.39 -12.42
N LEU A 11 1.87 -17.31 -13.22
CA LEU A 11 2.98 -16.96 -14.10
C LEU A 11 2.46 -16.03 -15.18
N ASN A 12 3.22 -14.98 -15.47
CA ASN A 12 2.88 -14.06 -16.52
C ASN A 12 3.02 -14.76 -17.89
N ALA A 13 2.04 -14.54 -18.78
CA ALA A 13 1.99 -15.22 -20.07
C ALA A 13 3.08 -14.78 -21.05
N ASP A 14 3.63 -13.57 -20.89
CA ASP A 14 4.62 -12.98 -21.78
C ASP A 14 6.06 -13.16 -21.26
N ASP A 15 6.25 -13.29 -19.95
CA ASP A 15 7.55 -13.57 -19.33
C ASP A 15 7.40 -14.46 -18.08
N ASN A 16 7.82 -15.72 -18.18
CA ASN A 16 7.75 -16.70 -17.09
C ASN A 16 8.63 -16.36 -15.87
N ARG A 17 9.44 -15.30 -15.92
CA ARG A 17 10.18 -14.78 -14.75
C ARG A 17 9.33 -13.84 -13.90
N ILE A 18 8.19 -13.37 -14.42
CA ILE A 18 7.26 -12.50 -13.72
C ILE A 18 6.15 -13.35 -13.11
N THR A 19 5.86 -13.12 -11.83
CA THR A 19 4.72 -13.71 -11.13
C THR A 19 3.72 -12.61 -10.82
N ASP A 20 2.56 -12.69 -11.45
CA ASP A 20 1.44 -11.79 -11.18
C ASP A 20 0.74 -12.22 -9.90
N VAL A 21 0.48 -11.27 -9.00
CA VAL A 21 -0.15 -11.53 -7.70
C VAL A 21 -1.44 -10.73 -7.61
N TYR A 22 -2.55 -11.41 -7.38
CA TYR A 22 -3.88 -10.80 -7.27
C TYR A 22 -4.51 -11.08 -5.91
N LEU A 23 -5.25 -10.11 -5.38
CA LEU A 23 -6.09 -10.35 -4.20
C LEU A 23 -7.29 -11.22 -4.58
N THR A 24 -7.51 -12.28 -3.80
CA THR A 24 -8.75 -13.07 -3.87
C THR A 24 -9.93 -12.26 -3.32
N PRO A 25 -11.19 -12.69 -3.51
CA PRO A 25 -12.32 -12.06 -2.85
C PRO A 25 -12.16 -11.99 -1.31
N GLY A 26 -11.63 -13.03 -0.68
CA GLY A 26 -11.33 -13.05 0.75
C GLY A 26 -10.24 -12.06 1.14
N GLY A 27 -9.19 -11.94 0.33
CA GLY A 27 -8.15 -10.93 0.53
C GLY A 27 -8.64 -9.49 0.39
N LYS A 28 -9.54 -9.23 -0.57
CA LYS A 28 -10.19 -7.91 -0.73
C LYS A 28 -11.06 -7.57 0.48
N ALA A 29 -11.85 -8.53 0.97
CA ALA A 29 -12.69 -8.33 2.15
C ALA A 29 -11.85 -8.01 3.39
N LEU A 30 -10.78 -8.78 3.65
CA LEU A 30 -9.86 -8.49 4.74
C LEU A 30 -9.18 -7.13 4.59
N SER A 31 -8.72 -6.79 3.38
CA SER A 31 -8.13 -5.48 3.11
C SER A 31 -9.07 -4.34 3.47
N ALA A 32 -10.36 -4.46 3.13
CA ALA A 32 -11.37 -3.47 3.49
C ALA A 32 -11.56 -3.35 5.02
N GLU A 33 -11.55 -4.46 5.76
CA GLU A 33 -11.63 -4.44 7.22
C GLU A 33 -10.41 -3.77 7.86
N VAL A 34 -9.21 -4.11 7.39
CA VAL A 34 -7.97 -3.49 7.84
C VAL A 34 -7.97 -1.99 7.55
N MET A 35 -8.40 -1.58 6.35
CA MET A 35 -8.50 -0.17 5.98
C MET A 35 -9.45 0.60 6.90
N LYS A 36 -10.55 -0.01 7.34
CA LYS A 36 -11.48 0.59 8.30
C LYS A 36 -10.85 0.81 9.68
N LEU A 37 -9.96 -0.08 10.11
CA LEU A 37 -9.22 0.10 11.36
C LEU A 37 -8.12 1.16 11.21
N ALA A 38 -7.37 1.07 10.11
CA ALA A 38 -6.28 1.99 9.80
C ALA A 38 -6.76 3.43 9.66
N SER A 39 -7.91 3.67 9.02
CA SER A 39 -8.46 5.02 8.85
C SER A 39 -8.73 5.70 10.19
N ARG A 40 -9.22 4.97 11.20
CA ARG A 40 -9.43 5.52 12.55
C ARG A 40 -8.12 5.91 13.21
N GLN A 41 -7.07 5.10 13.05
CA GLN A 41 -5.75 5.44 13.61
C GLN A 41 -5.13 6.62 12.87
N LEU A 42 -5.28 6.68 11.54
CA LEU A 42 -4.81 7.81 10.75
C LEU A 42 -5.49 9.11 11.18
N GLN A 43 -6.81 9.11 11.33
CA GLN A 43 -7.57 10.27 11.84
C GLN A 43 -7.06 10.76 13.20
N ARG A 44 -6.72 9.83 14.11
CA ARG A 44 -6.13 10.18 15.41
C ARG A 44 -4.72 10.77 15.28
N ALA A 45 -3.91 10.20 14.40
CA ALA A 45 -2.53 10.63 14.20
C ALA A 45 -2.43 12.03 13.57
N VAL A 46 -3.41 12.42 12.76
CA VAL A 46 -3.45 13.73 12.10
C VAL A 46 -4.33 14.75 12.82
N ALA A 47 -4.92 14.38 13.95
CA ALA A 47 -5.80 15.27 14.70
C ALA A 47 -5.04 16.54 15.13
N GLY A 48 -5.59 17.70 14.79
CA GLY A 48 -4.99 19.01 15.09
C GLY A 48 -4.11 19.60 13.97
N LEU A 49 -3.94 18.89 12.85
CA LEU A 49 -3.33 19.46 11.65
C LEU A 49 -4.38 20.12 10.76
N GLU A 50 -4.06 21.29 10.21
CA GLU A 50 -4.88 21.90 9.17
C GLU A 50 -4.71 21.16 7.84
N ALA A 51 -5.67 21.36 6.93
CA ALA A 51 -5.62 20.75 5.60
C ALA A 51 -4.33 21.13 4.85
N ALA A 52 -3.88 22.38 4.97
CA ALA A 52 -2.65 22.86 4.35
C ALA A 52 -1.39 22.15 4.90
N ASP A 53 -1.34 21.90 6.21
CA ASP A 53 -0.22 21.17 6.83
C ASP A 53 -0.18 19.71 6.37
N LEU A 54 -1.36 19.09 6.22
CA LEU A 54 -1.47 17.71 5.71
C LEU A 54 -1.06 17.58 4.25
N ASP A 55 -1.42 18.56 3.42
CA ASP A 55 -1.01 18.61 2.02
C ASP A 55 0.51 18.77 1.90
N GLU A 56 1.10 19.66 2.70
CA GLU A 56 2.54 19.89 2.73
C GLU A 56 3.30 18.65 3.23
N LEU A 57 2.83 18.02 4.32
CA LEU A 57 3.39 16.78 4.82
C LEU A 57 3.33 15.67 3.76
N THR A 58 2.19 15.52 3.09
CA THR A 58 2.01 14.54 2.02
C THR A 58 2.99 14.79 0.87
N ARG A 59 3.18 16.06 0.48
CA ARG A 59 4.15 16.45 -0.56
C ARG A 59 5.58 16.08 -0.19
N ILE A 60 5.99 16.35 1.05
CA ILE A 60 7.32 16.00 1.55
C ILE A 60 7.52 14.48 1.59
N LEU A 61 6.55 13.73 2.14
CA LEU A 61 6.62 12.27 2.21
C LEU A 61 6.73 11.64 0.82
N LYS A 62 5.95 12.12 -0.16
CA LYS A 62 6.05 11.67 -1.56
C LYS A 62 7.44 11.94 -2.16
N ARG A 63 8.04 13.09 -1.86
CA ARG A 63 9.41 13.42 -2.30
C ARG A 63 10.44 12.48 -1.68
N LEU A 64 10.32 12.19 -0.37
CA LEU A 64 11.20 11.24 0.32
C LEU A 64 11.09 9.83 -0.27
N ILE A 65 9.86 9.34 -0.49
CA ILE A 65 9.61 8.06 -1.17
C ILE A 65 10.27 8.05 -2.54
N GLY A 66 10.09 9.11 -3.33
CA GLY A 66 10.71 9.23 -4.65
C GLY A 66 12.25 9.26 -4.62
N ASN A 67 12.87 9.79 -3.57
CA ASN A 67 14.32 9.75 -3.41
C ASN A 67 14.79 8.35 -3.02
N LEU A 68 14.11 7.71 -2.08
CA LEU A 68 14.44 6.36 -1.59
C LEU A 68 14.21 5.30 -2.68
N SER A 69 13.18 5.44 -3.51
CA SER A 69 12.92 4.52 -4.62
C SER A 69 13.91 4.66 -5.77
N LYS A 70 14.55 5.84 -5.91
CA LYS A 70 15.63 6.07 -6.88
C LYS A 70 16.98 5.57 -6.38
N LEU A 71 17.13 5.45 -5.07
CA LEU A 71 18.25 4.76 -4.41
C LEU A 71 18.01 3.25 -4.40
N SER A 72 17.72 2.65 -5.57
CA SER A 72 18.08 1.24 -5.74
C SER A 72 19.60 1.18 -5.64
N ILE A 73 20.09 0.93 -4.43
CA ILE A 73 21.48 0.64 -4.16
C ILE A 73 21.76 -0.66 -4.91
N GLU A 74 22.45 -0.55 -6.05
CA GLU A 74 23.31 -1.60 -6.57
C GLU A 74 24.61 -1.65 -5.74
#